data_AF-A0A1H2Y0A3-F1
#
_entry.id   AF-A0A1H2Y0A3-F1
#
_cell.length_a   1.000
_cell.length_b   1.000
_cell.length_c   1.000
_cell.angle_alpha   90.00
_cell.angle_beta   90.00
_cell.angle_gamma   90.00
#
_symmetry.space_group_name_H-M   'P 1'
#
loop_
_entity.id
_entity.type
_entity.pdbx_description
1 polymer ?
#
loop_
_entity_poly.entity_id
_entity_poly.type
_entity_poly.pdbx_seq_one_letter_code
_entity_poly.pdbx_strand_id
1 'polypeptide(L)' 'MTRRGWTTGQIALVLYPFGAGAAAVNVFFASLIGTWVGLPVLSTFWSILLGCLIGLPATFAFARHLRHLMDEAEPEDMP' A
#
# COMPACT_ATOMS: atom_id res chain seq x y z
N MET A 1 27.02 15.40 -8.97
CA MET A 1 26.12 14.77 -7.98
C MET A 1 24.95 14.18 -8.72
N THR A 2 24.87 12.86 -8.87
CA THR A 2 23.76 12.18 -9.57
C THR A 2 22.48 12.36 -8.77
N ARG A 3 21.61 13.30 -9.17
CA ARG A 3 20.20 13.32 -8.73
C ARG A 3 19.51 12.11 -9.35
N ARG A 4 19.65 10.93 -8.75
CA ARG A 4 18.78 9.80 -9.05
C ARG A 4 17.59 9.91 -8.12
N GLY A 5 16.50 10.53 -8.60
CA GLY A 5 15.21 10.49 -7.93
C GLY A 5 14.83 9.04 -7.59
N TRP A 6 14.16 8.84 -6.45
CA TRP A 6 13.76 7.51 -6.01
C TRP A 6 12.92 6.82 -7.08
N THR A 7 13.26 5.57 -7.41
CA THR A 7 12.50 4.78 -8.37
C THR A 7 11.14 4.40 -7.78
N THR A 8 10.12 4.21 -8.64
CA THR A 8 8.77 3.76 -8.23
C THR A 8 8.83 2.50 -7.35
N GLY A 9 9.76 1.59 -7.65
CA GLY A 9 10.00 0.39 -6.86
C GLY A 9 10.53 0.68 -5.46
N GLN A 10 11.41 1.67 -5.28
CA GLN A 10 11.92 2.07 -3.97
C GLN A 10 10.83 2.72 -3.11
N ILE A 11 10.01 3.57 -3.72
CA ILE A 11 8.86 4.19 -3.06
C ILE A 11 7.85 3.12 -2.65
N ALA A 12 7.51 2.21 -3.58
CA ALA A 12 6.61 1.10 -3.30
C ALA A 12 7.14 0.23 -2.16
N LEU A 13 8.43 -0.09 -2.13
CA LEU A 13 9.02 -0.98 -1.13
C LEU A 13 8.98 -0.38 0.28
N VAL A 14 9.22 0.93 0.42
CA VAL A 14 9.11 1.64 1.71
C VAL A 14 7.65 1.79 2.14
N LEU A 15 6.75 2.05 1.18
CA LEU A 15 5.33 2.24 1.47
C LEU A 15 4.59 0.92 1.73
N TYR A 16 5.12 -0.20 1.21
CA TYR A 16 4.51 -1.52 1.31
C TYR A 16 4.23 -2.00 2.74
N PRO A 17 5.18 -1.96 3.70
CA PRO A 17 4.87 -2.36 5.08
C PRO A 17 3.75 -1.51 5.70
N PHE A 18 3.65 -0.23 5.32
CA PHE A 18 2.59 0.65 5.79
C PHE A 18 1.24 0.30 5.15
N GLY A 19 1.21 0.10 3.82
CA GLY A 19 0.00 -0.29 3.08
C GLY A 19 -0.52 -1.66 3.48
N ALA A 20 0.37 -2.66 3.58
CA ALA A 20 0.03 -4.01 4.04
C ALA A 20 -0.45 -4.01 5.50
N GLY A 21 0.18 -3.22 6.38
CA GLY A 21 -0.26 -3.05 7.77
C GLY A 21 -1.66 -2.43 7.86
N ALA A 22 -1.90 -1.34 7.14
CA ALA A 22 -3.22 -0.68 7.11
C ALA A 22 -4.31 -1.62 6.56
N ALA A 23 -4.01 -2.37 5.49
CA ALA A 23 -4.93 -3.36 4.93
C ALA A 23 -5.20 -4.53 5.90
N ALA A 24 -4.18 -5.04 6.59
CA ALA A 24 -4.33 -6.11 7.57
C ALA A 24 -5.23 -5.69 8.75
N VAL A 25 -5.03 -4.47 9.27
CA VAL A 25 -5.87 -3.89 10.33
C VAL A 25 -7.31 -3.72 9.84
N ASN A 26 -7.51 -3.21 8.63
CA ASN A 26 -8.84 -3.05 8.05
C ASN A 26 -9.56 -4.38 7.80
N VAL A 27 -8.86 -5.42 7.34
CA VAL A 27 -9.42 -6.77 7.19
C VAL A 27 -9.80 -7.37 8.54
N PHE A 28 -8.95 -7.18 9.56
CA PHE A 28 -9.27 -7.62 10.92
C PHE A 28 -10.53 -6.93 11.44
N PHE A 29 -10.63 -5.60 11.34
CA PHE A 29 -11.83 -4.86 11.73
C PHE A 29 -13.07 -5.23 10.91
N ALA A 30 -12.92 -5.45 9.60
CA ALA A 30 -14.01 -5.94 8.76
C ALA A 30 -14.51 -7.31 9.22
N SER A 31 -13.62 -8.19 9.68
CA SER A 31 -14.02 -9.49 10.24
C SER A 31 -14.81 -9.34 11.55
N LEU A 32 -14.48 -8.35 12.39
CA LEU A 32 -15.25 -8.04 13.59
C LEU A 32 -16.65 -7.54 13.24
N ILE A 33 -16.79 -6.67 12.24
CA ILE A 33 -18.11 -6.23 11.74
C ILE A 33 -18.88 -7.41 11.16
N GLY A 34 -18.21 -8.29 10.42
CA GLY A 34 -18.79 -9.51 9.85
C GLY A 34 -19.43 -10.42 10.90
N THR A 35 -18.94 -10.41 12.14
CA THR A 35 -19.56 -11.19 13.23
C THR A 35 -21.01 -10.78 13.51
N TRP A 36 -21.37 -9.51 13.26
CA TRP A 36 -22.76 -9.05 13.42
C TRP A 36 -23.69 -9.62 12.35
N VAL A 37 -23.13 -10.11 11.24
CA VAL A 37 -23.84 -10.76 10.12
C VAL A 37 -23.74 -12.30 10.23
N GLY A 38 -23.14 -12.83 11.29
CA GLY A 38 -22.96 -14.27 11.52
C GLY A 38 -21.73 -14.89 10.86
N LEU A 39 -20.81 -14.08 10.34
CA LEU A 39 -19.53 -14.57 9.80
C LEU A 39 -18.54 -14.89 10.94
N PRO A 40 -17.67 -15.90 10.76
CA PRO A 40 -16.64 -16.22 11.74
C PRO A 40 -15.58 -15.10 11.83
N VAL A 41 -15.07 -14.87 13.04
CA VAL A 41 -13.93 -13.96 13.25
C VAL A 41 -12.73 -14.52 12.49
N LEU A 42 -12.12 -13.72 11.60
CA LEU A 42 -10.87 -14.11 10.97
C LEU A 42 -9.77 -14.11 12.02
N SER A 43 -8.97 -15.18 12.04
CA SER A 43 -7.78 -15.19 12.88
C SER A 43 -6.81 -14.09 12.45
N THR A 44 -5.98 -13.63 13.38
CA THR A 44 -4.94 -12.61 13.11
C THR A 44 -4.06 -12.99 11.92
N PHE A 45 -3.74 -14.29 11.78
CA PHE A 45 -2.95 -14.79 10.66
C PHE A 45 -3.64 -14.59 9.31
N TRP A 46 -4.93 -14.92 9.21
CA TRP A 46 -5.70 -14.72 7.98
C TRP A 46 -5.91 -13.25 7.66
N SER A 47 -6.08 -12.41 8.68
CA SER A 47 -6.22 -10.96 8.51
C SER A 47 -4.94 -10.34 7.95
N ILE A 48 -3.76 -10.77 8.43
CA ILE A 48 -2.47 -10.33 7.90
C ILE A 48 -2.25 -10.86 6.49
N LEU A 49 -2.57 -12.13 6.20
CA LEU A 49 -2.37 -12.71 4.87
C LEU A 49 -3.22 -12.00 3.80
N LEU A 50 -4.52 -11.82 4.08
CA LEU A 50 -5.43 -11.08 3.20
C LEU A 50 -5.07 -9.60 3.15
N GLY A 51 -4.64 -9.01 4.27
CA GLY A 51 -4.12 -7.65 4.33
C GLY A 51 -2.90 -7.45 3.44
N CYS A 52 -1.95 -8.38 3.42
CA CYS A 52 -0.81 -8.34 2.51
C CYS A 52 -1.25 -8.51 1.05
N LEU A 53 -2.19 -9.43 0.78
CA LEU A 53 -2.69 -9.70 -0.57
C LEU A 53 -3.42 -8.49 -1.17
N ILE A 54 -4.25 -7.81 -0.37
CA ILE A 54 -5.01 -6.60 -0.75
C ILE A 54 -4.14 -5.34 -0.64
N GLY A 55 -3.19 -5.33 0.28
CA GLY A 55 -2.22 -4.25 0.48
C GLY A 55 -1.22 -4.13 -0.66
N LEU A 56 -0.87 -5.23 -1.33
CA LEU A 56 -0.04 -5.25 -2.55
C LEU A 56 -0.59 -4.34 -3.66
N PRO A 57 -1.81 -4.54 -4.18
CA PRO A 57 -2.36 -3.69 -5.24
C PRO A 57 -2.60 -2.25 -4.77
N ALA A 58 -3.00 -2.05 -3.51
CA ALA A 58 -3.17 -0.71 -2.94
C ALA A 58 -1.85 0.07 -2.90
N THR A 59 -0.78 -0.57 -2.43
CA THR A 59 0.57 0.03 -2.38
C THR A 59 1.09 0.31 -3.79
N PHE A 60 0.87 -0.62 -4.74
CA PHE A 60 1.31 -0.45 -6.12
C PHE A 60 0.60 0.73 -6.81
N ALA A 61 -0.72 0.87 -6.60
CA ALA A 61 -1.47 2.01 -7.11
C ALA A 61 -0.96 3.34 -6.53
N PHE A 62 -0.70 3.38 -5.23
CA PHE A 62 -0.17 4.55 -4.55
C PHE A 62 1.24 4.92 -5.01
N ALA A 63 2.12 3.93 -5.18
CA ALA A 63 3.47 4.13 -5.68
C ALA A 63 3.48 4.63 -7.13
N ARG A 64 2.58 4.11 -7.98
CA ARG A 64 2.39 4.62 -9.34
C ARG A 64 1.92 6.07 -9.33
N HIS A 65 0.98 6.42 -8.45
CA HIS A 65 0.49 7.79 -8.32
C HIS A 65 1.58 8.75 -7.82
N LEU A 66 2.36 8.35 -6.80
CA LEU A 66 3.50 9.13 -6.33
C LEU A 66 4.57 9.31 -7.40
N ARG A 67 4.82 8.29 -8.22
CA ARG A 67 5.76 8.43 -9.34
C ARG A 67 5.26 9.45 -10.36
N HIS A 68 3.98 9.41 -10.69
CA HIS A 68 3.39 10.40 -11.61
C HIS A 68 3.57 11.81 -11.08
N LEU A 69 3.30 12.04 -9.79
CA LEU A 69 3.51 13.34 -9.15
C LEU A 69 4.98 13.77 -9.12
N MET A 70 5.91 12.82 -8.96
CA MET A 70 7.35 13.11 -9.03
C MET A 70 7.82 13.46 -10.45
N ASP A 71 7.35 12.72 -11.46
CA ASP A 71 7.66 13.00 -12.86
C ASP A 71 7.07 14.38 -13.28
N GLU A 72 5.96 14.80 -12.67
CA GLU A 72 5.29 16.08 -12.92
C GLU A 72 5.90 17.25 -12.13
N ALA A 73 6.55 16.95 -10.99
CA ALA A 73 7.24 17.90 -10.13
C ALA A 73 8.73 18.08 -10.47
N GLU A 74 9.29 17.29 -11.38
CA GLU A 74 10.63 17.48 -11.93
C GLU A 74 10.50 18.38 -13.17
N PRO A 75 10.62 19.72 -13.04
CA PRO A 75 10.59 20.59 -14.19
C PRO A 75 11.74 20.23 -15.10
N GLU A 76 11.45 20.14 -16.39
CA GLU A 76 12.41 20.10 -17.48
C GLU A 76 13.46 21.20 -17.21
N ASP A 77 14.66 20.80 -16.78
CA ASP A 77 15.83 21.68 -16.78
C ASP A 77 16.04 22.04 -18.26
N MET A 78 15.42 23.14 -18.67
CA MET A 78 15.61 23.73 -19.99
C MET A 78 17.08 24.14 -20.11
N PRO A 79 17.79 23.71 -21.17
CA PRO A 79 19.23 23.89 -21.33
C PRO A 79 19.66 25.37 -21.40
#